data_AF-A0A1L5NRG4-F1
#
_entry.id   AF-A0A1L5NRG4-F1
#
_cell.length_a   1.000
_cell.length_b   1.000
_cell.length_c   1.000
_cell.angle_alpha   90.00
_cell.angle_beta   90.00
_cell.angle_gamma   90.00
#
_symmetry.space_group_name_H-M   'P 1'
#
loop_
_entity.id
_entity.type
_entity.pdbx_description
1 polymer ?
#
loop_
_entity_poly.entity_id
_entity_poly.type
_entity_poly.pdbx_seq_one_letter_code
_entity_poly.pdbx_strand_id
1 'polypeptide(L)'
;MSDAGNDKSGHSAALSWLLLDEAPLRAEVASIFDTTLKDGGYIRNSQRVFAHQPERFVAYTRYGDVVMNTDYSVLDEKEREIIALAVSAFNRCTVCIFSHAAELRRLTGDPVWVEKLALNPHHVELSERERALVRYALKLTASPADIAPSDLNALRTAGLGEAAILELAHLVAYYNLSNRLMTGLGVRPTDQAYFAHRTKE
;
A
#
# COMPACT_ATOMS: atom_id res chain seq x y z
N MET A 1 -33.11 16.21 -24.80
CA MET A 1 -33.91 15.08 -24.28
C MET A 1 -33.55 13.86 -25.12
N SER A 2 -32.64 13.06 -24.63
CA SER A 2 -32.40 11.69 -25.08
C SER A 2 -32.10 10.87 -23.83
N ASP A 3 -32.94 9.87 -23.64
CA ASP A 3 -33.09 8.98 -22.49
C ASP A 3 -31.76 8.55 -21.85
N ALA A 4 -31.56 8.97 -20.60
CA ALA A 4 -30.62 8.32 -19.71
C ALA A 4 -31.27 7.00 -19.25
N GLY A 5 -31.02 5.96 -20.05
CA GLY A 5 -31.43 4.59 -19.77
C GLY A 5 -31.02 4.18 -18.36
N ASN A 6 -32.06 3.96 -17.57
CA ASN A 6 -32.08 3.38 -16.24
C ASN A 6 -31.38 2.01 -16.24
N ASP A 7 -30.13 1.92 -15.77
CA ASP A 7 -29.49 0.63 -15.49
C ASP A 7 -30.12 0.02 -14.23
N LYS A 8 -31.18 -0.76 -14.46
CA LYS A 8 -31.87 -1.59 -13.48
C LYS A 8 -31.19 -2.97 -13.38
N SER A 9 -29.90 -3.02 -13.09
CA SER A 9 -29.27 -4.25 -12.63
C SER A 9 -28.64 -3.98 -11.27
N GLY A 10 -29.28 -4.48 -10.21
CA GLY A 10 -28.81 -4.40 -8.83
C GLY A 10 -27.56 -5.26 -8.56
N HIS A 11 -26.58 -5.24 -9.47
CA HIS A 11 -25.27 -5.83 -9.23
C HIS A 11 -24.50 -4.88 -8.34
N SER A 12 -24.27 -5.29 -7.09
CA SER A 12 -23.14 -4.77 -6.31
C SER A 12 -21.92 -4.75 -7.23
N ALA A 13 -21.28 -3.59 -7.40
CA ALA A 13 -20.10 -3.48 -8.25
C ALA A 13 -19.06 -4.52 -7.81
N ALA A 14 -18.64 -5.39 -8.73
CA ALA A 14 -17.72 -6.48 -8.42
C ALA A 14 -16.46 -5.96 -7.73
N LEU A 15 -16.01 -6.68 -6.69
CA LEU A 15 -14.85 -6.29 -5.87
C LEU A 15 -13.52 -6.45 -6.62
N SER A 16 -13.50 -7.26 -7.68
CA SER A 16 -12.36 -7.55 -8.54
C SER A 16 -12.84 -8.06 -9.90
N TRP A 17 -11.93 -8.34 -10.84
CA TRP A 17 -12.23 -9.00 -12.12
C TRP A 17 -12.43 -10.51 -11.99
N LEU A 18 -12.17 -11.09 -10.82
CA LEU A 18 -12.41 -12.51 -10.57
C LEU A 18 -13.91 -12.80 -10.44
N LEU A 19 -14.33 -13.93 -10.99
CA LEU A 19 -15.65 -14.50 -10.79
C LEU A 19 -15.62 -15.32 -9.49
N LEU A 20 -15.93 -14.66 -8.38
CA LEU A 20 -15.86 -15.23 -7.03
C LEU A 20 -17.27 -15.53 -6.51
N ASP A 21 -17.44 -16.72 -5.95
CA ASP A 21 -18.64 -17.09 -5.18
C ASP A 21 -18.52 -16.57 -3.73
N GLU A 22 -19.12 -17.24 -2.74
CA GLU A 22 -18.91 -16.92 -1.33
C GLU A 22 -17.59 -17.52 -0.83
N ALA A 23 -16.78 -16.72 -0.13
CA ALA A 23 -15.50 -17.19 0.42
C ALA A 23 -15.74 -18.15 1.61
N PRO A 24 -15.01 -19.28 1.70
CA PRO A 24 -15.09 -20.14 2.88
C PRO A 24 -14.50 -19.40 4.09
N LEU A 25 -15.33 -19.07 5.08
CA LEU A 25 -14.87 -18.37 6.27
C LEU A 25 -14.15 -19.33 7.22
N ARG A 26 -12.82 -19.24 7.28
CA ARG A 26 -12.00 -19.93 8.28
C ARG A 26 -11.77 -19.05 9.50
N ALA A 27 -11.58 -19.67 10.67
CA ALA A 27 -11.37 -18.96 11.94
C ALA A 27 -10.22 -17.93 11.87
N GLU A 28 -9.11 -18.27 11.22
CA GLU A 28 -7.95 -17.37 11.05
C GLU A 28 -8.29 -16.14 10.20
N VAL A 29 -9.09 -16.33 9.13
CA VAL A 29 -9.56 -15.22 8.28
C VAL A 29 -10.51 -14.32 9.05
N ALA A 30 -11.44 -14.92 9.82
CA ALA A 30 -12.36 -14.18 10.68
C ALA A 30 -11.59 -13.32 11.70
N SER A 31 -10.55 -13.87 12.33
CA SER A 31 -9.70 -13.11 13.26
C SER A 31 -9.01 -11.92 12.59
N ILE A 32 -8.53 -12.05 11.36
CA ILE A 32 -7.93 -10.92 10.62
C ILE A 32 -8.98 -9.85 10.33
N PHE A 33 -10.21 -10.26 9.99
CA PHE A 33 -11.32 -9.35 9.73
C PHE A 33 -11.72 -8.61 11.00
N ASP A 34 -11.84 -9.30 12.13
CA ASP A 34 -12.17 -8.70 13.42
C ASP A 34 -11.15 -7.64 13.85
N THR A 35 -9.85 -7.94 13.74
CA THR A 35 -8.78 -6.95 13.98
C THR A 35 -8.91 -5.75 13.05
N THR A 36 -9.15 -5.99 11.76
CA THR A 36 -9.26 -4.88 10.79
C THR A 36 -10.48 -4.00 11.07
N LEU A 37 -11.62 -4.59 11.45
CA LEU A 37 -12.82 -3.84 11.84
C LEU A 37 -12.57 -3.03 13.11
N LYS A 38 -11.88 -3.60 14.09
CA LYS A 38 -11.53 -2.91 15.33
C LYS A 38 -10.65 -1.68 15.08
N ASP A 39 -9.64 -1.83 14.23
CA ASP A 39 -8.62 -0.79 14.03
C ASP A 39 -9.05 0.27 13.01
N GLY A 40 -9.76 -0.15 11.94
CA GLY A 40 -10.09 0.72 10.81
C GLY A 40 -11.59 0.95 10.56
N GLY A 41 -12.47 0.19 11.21
CA GLY A 41 -13.93 0.33 11.07
C GLY A 41 -14.54 -0.27 9.79
N TYR A 42 -13.74 -0.88 8.91
CA TYR A 42 -14.23 -1.53 7.69
C TYR A 42 -13.29 -2.64 7.21
N ILE A 43 -13.84 -3.65 6.54
CA ILE A 43 -13.05 -4.67 5.83
C ILE A 43 -12.67 -4.17 4.45
N ARG A 44 -11.39 -4.28 4.09
CA ARG A 44 -10.92 -3.87 2.75
C ARG A 44 -11.40 -4.84 1.69
N ASN A 45 -11.79 -4.32 0.53
CA ASN A 45 -12.15 -5.13 -0.64
C ASN A 45 -11.05 -6.15 -1.01
N SER A 46 -9.78 -5.79 -0.85
CA SER A 46 -8.66 -6.71 -1.07
C SER A 46 -8.65 -7.91 -0.14
N GLN A 47 -9.02 -7.73 1.14
CA GLN A 47 -9.12 -8.82 2.10
C GLN A 47 -10.28 -9.75 1.75
N ARG A 48 -11.41 -9.20 1.31
CA ARG A 48 -12.57 -9.98 0.84
C ARG A 48 -12.20 -10.84 -0.36
N VAL A 49 -11.44 -10.28 -1.32
CA VAL A 49 -10.95 -11.01 -2.51
C VAL A 49 -9.93 -12.09 -2.12
N PHE A 50 -8.94 -11.77 -1.28
CA PHE A 50 -7.89 -12.72 -0.94
C PHE A 50 -8.36 -13.84 0.01
N ALA A 51 -9.42 -13.62 0.79
CA ALA A 51 -10.01 -14.63 1.67
C ALA A 51 -10.47 -15.90 0.92
N HIS A 52 -10.67 -15.85 -0.40
CA HIS A 52 -10.91 -17.03 -1.24
C HIS A 52 -9.72 -18.01 -1.30
N GLN A 53 -8.54 -17.58 -0.86
CA GLN A 53 -7.33 -18.40 -0.74
C GLN A 53 -6.76 -18.25 0.68
N PRO A 54 -7.39 -18.85 1.71
CA PRO A 54 -7.12 -18.55 3.11
C PRO A 54 -5.64 -18.67 3.51
N GLU A 55 -4.96 -19.75 3.12
CA GLU A 55 -3.56 -19.97 3.49
C GLU A 55 -2.65 -18.90 2.89
N ARG A 56 -2.91 -18.52 1.63
CA ARG A 56 -2.16 -17.44 0.96
C ARG A 56 -2.47 -16.09 1.59
N PHE A 57 -3.73 -15.84 1.94
CA PHE A 57 -4.15 -14.59 2.57
C PHE A 57 -3.58 -14.42 3.98
N VAL A 58 -3.57 -15.47 4.79
CA VAL A 58 -2.98 -15.46 6.14
C VAL A 58 -1.48 -15.21 6.05
N ALA A 59 -0.77 -15.93 5.17
CA ALA A 59 0.67 -15.72 4.97
C ALA A 59 1.00 -14.31 4.46
N TYR A 60 0.24 -13.81 3.49
CA TYR A 60 0.38 -12.46 2.95
C TYR A 60 0.15 -11.40 4.02
N THR A 61 -0.92 -11.52 4.80
CA THR A 61 -1.27 -10.59 5.88
C THR A 61 -0.17 -10.58 6.93
N ARG A 62 0.25 -11.75 7.41
CA ARG A 62 1.30 -11.87 8.42
C ARG A 62 2.62 -11.26 7.96
N TYR A 63 3.00 -11.48 6.70
CA TYR A 63 4.22 -10.87 6.18
C TYR A 63 4.08 -9.35 6.05
N GLY A 64 2.92 -8.85 5.62
CA GLY A 64 2.60 -7.42 5.62
C GLY A 64 2.68 -6.80 7.01
N ASP A 65 2.15 -7.47 8.04
CA ASP A 65 2.21 -7.01 9.42
C ASP A 65 3.67 -6.90 9.89
N VAL A 66 4.52 -7.89 9.58
CA VAL A 66 5.96 -7.82 9.91
C VAL A 66 6.65 -6.66 9.19
N VAL A 67 6.29 -6.39 7.93
CA VAL A 67 6.87 -5.32 7.12
C VAL A 67 6.45 -3.92 7.60
N MET A 68 5.22 -3.76 8.12
CA MET A 68 4.64 -2.46 8.44
C MET A 68 4.54 -2.15 9.94
N ASN A 69 4.73 -3.12 10.83
CA ASN A 69 4.57 -2.93 12.28
C ASN A 69 5.84 -2.32 12.91
N THR A 70 5.67 -1.26 13.70
CA THR A 70 6.75 -0.52 14.38
C THR A 70 7.56 -1.37 15.37
N ASP A 71 6.95 -2.36 16.01
CA ASP A 71 7.63 -3.22 16.99
C ASP A 71 8.77 -4.07 16.37
N TYR A 72 8.75 -4.24 15.05
CA TYR A 72 9.72 -5.06 14.31
C TYR A 72 10.59 -4.25 13.34
N SER A 73 10.59 -2.92 13.46
CA SER A 73 11.13 -2.05 12.41
C SER A 73 12.10 -1.00 12.95
N VAL A 74 13.16 -0.74 12.18
CA VAL A 74 14.11 0.35 12.43
C VAL A 74 13.84 1.57 11.55
N LEU A 75 12.99 1.43 10.53
CA LEU A 75 12.43 2.55 9.78
C LEU A 75 11.25 3.10 10.58
N ASP A 76 11.11 4.42 10.65
CA ASP A 76 9.93 4.96 11.32
C ASP A 76 8.65 4.68 10.49
N GLU A 77 7.48 4.84 11.13
CA GLU A 77 6.18 4.62 10.49
C GLU A 77 5.98 5.49 9.24
N LYS A 78 6.41 6.76 9.31
CA LYS A 78 6.28 7.71 8.21
C LYS A 78 7.18 7.31 7.03
N GLU A 79 8.43 6.90 7.28
CA GLU A 79 9.36 6.43 6.26
C GLU A 79 8.77 5.24 5.50
N ARG A 80 8.21 4.26 6.21
CA ARG A 80 7.62 3.07 5.58
C ARG A 80 6.42 3.43 4.71
N GLU A 81 5.56 4.31 5.19
CA GLU A 81 4.39 4.78 4.46
C GLU A 81 4.76 5.67 3.24
N ILE A 82 5.83 6.48 3.34
CA ILE A 82 6.39 7.22 2.19
C ILE A 82 6.79 6.25 1.09
N ILE A 83 7.52 5.19 1.44
CA ILE A 83 8.00 4.20 0.48
C ILE A 83 6.83 3.42 -0.12
N ALA A 84 5.88 3.00 0.71
CA ALA A 84 4.67 2.30 0.30
C ALA A 84 3.86 3.13 -0.72
N LEU A 85 3.64 4.41 -0.44
CA LEU A 85 2.94 5.33 -1.35
C LEU A 85 3.75 5.56 -2.64
N ALA A 86 5.05 5.83 -2.55
CA ALA A 86 5.88 6.12 -3.71
C ALA A 86 5.95 4.93 -4.68
N VAL A 87 6.18 3.71 -4.17
CA VAL A 87 6.17 2.46 -4.98
C VAL A 87 4.79 2.22 -5.59
N SER A 88 3.72 2.38 -4.80
CA SER A 88 2.35 2.16 -5.26
C SER A 88 1.90 3.16 -6.31
N ALA A 89 2.32 4.42 -6.18
CA ALA A 89 2.09 5.47 -7.17
C ALA A 89 2.84 5.19 -8.47
N PHE A 90 4.12 4.79 -8.38
CA PHE A 90 4.92 4.40 -9.54
C PHE A 90 4.26 3.24 -10.31
N ASN A 91 3.76 2.23 -9.58
CA ASN A 91 3.04 1.08 -10.13
C ASN A 91 1.58 1.38 -10.49
N ARG A 92 1.07 2.59 -10.23
CA ARG A 92 -0.32 3.02 -10.46
C ARG A 92 -1.36 2.10 -9.79
N CYS A 93 -1.05 1.58 -8.61
CA CYS A 93 -1.95 0.72 -7.86
C CYS A 93 -2.94 1.54 -7.03
N THR A 94 -4.15 1.79 -7.55
CA THR A 94 -5.15 2.64 -6.89
C THR A 94 -5.52 2.18 -5.47
N VAL A 95 -5.63 0.87 -5.25
CA VAL A 95 -5.93 0.29 -3.93
C VAL A 95 -4.88 0.72 -2.90
N CYS A 96 -3.61 0.51 -3.21
CA CYS A 96 -2.51 0.81 -2.30
C CYS A 96 -2.30 2.33 -2.19
N ILE A 97 -2.44 3.09 -3.28
CA ILE A 97 -2.36 4.56 -3.24
C ILE A 97 -3.39 5.11 -2.24
N PHE A 98 -4.65 4.65 -2.27
CA PHE A 98 -5.68 5.16 -1.37
C PHE A 98 -5.36 4.84 0.09
N SER A 99 -4.93 3.61 0.39
CA SER A 99 -4.60 3.19 1.75
C SER A 99 -3.38 3.93 2.32
N HIS A 100 -2.25 3.94 1.61
CA HIS A 100 -1.02 4.58 2.13
C HIS A 100 -1.09 6.10 2.13
N ALA A 101 -1.86 6.69 1.21
CA ALA A 101 -2.13 8.12 1.28
C ALA A 101 -3.02 8.47 2.48
N ALA A 102 -4.00 7.63 2.86
CA ALA A 102 -4.79 7.86 4.08
C ALA A 102 -3.92 7.85 5.33
N GLU A 103 -3.02 6.90 5.41
CA GLU A 103 -2.13 6.74 6.56
C GLU A 103 -1.13 7.90 6.68
N LEU A 104 -0.49 8.29 5.57
CA LEU A 104 0.37 9.48 5.59
C LEU A 104 -0.39 10.75 5.94
N ARG A 105 -1.65 10.89 5.53
CA ARG A 105 -2.48 12.05 5.93
C ARG A 105 -2.72 12.03 7.43
N ARG A 106 -2.99 10.87 8.03
CA ARG A 106 -3.12 10.71 9.49
C ARG A 106 -1.82 11.10 10.21
N LEU A 107 -0.67 10.64 9.70
CA LEU A 107 0.64 10.87 10.31
C LEU A 107 1.13 12.32 10.19
N THR A 108 0.82 12.98 9.06
CA THR A 108 1.40 14.29 8.74
C THR A 108 0.44 15.46 8.93
N GLY A 109 -0.87 15.21 8.91
CA GLY A 109 -1.89 16.28 8.86
C GLY A 109 -1.83 17.11 7.57
N ASP A 110 -1.08 16.68 6.55
CA ASP A 110 -0.86 17.46 5.32
C ASP A 110 -1.35 16.73 4.06
N PRO A 111 -2.65 16.85 3.72
CA PRO A 111 -3.21 16.22 2.51
C PRO A 111 -2.55 16.70 1.21
N VAL A 112 -2.05 17.93 1.18
CA VAL A 112 -1.41 18.49 -0.03
C VAL A 112 -0.03 17.88 -0.23
N TRP A 113 0.75 17.76 0.84
CA TRP A 113 2.06 17.12 0.80
C TRP A 113 1.95 15.66 0.36
N VAL A 114 0.96 14.92 0.87
CA VAL A 114 0.72 13.52 0.47
C VAL A 114 0.36 13.41 -1.01
N GLU A 115 -0.47 14.30 -1.53
CA GLU A 115 -0.84 14.30 -2.95
C GLU A 115 0.38 14.62 -3.84
N LYS A 116 1.21 15.59 -3.46
CA LYS A 116 2.49 15.88 -4.14
C LYS A 116 3.39 14.65 -4.17
N LEU A 117 3.53 13.94 -3.05
CA LEU A 117 4.32 12.72 -2.96
C LEU A 117 3.82 11.63 -3.90
N ALA A 118 2.49 11.42 -3.96
CA ALA A 118 1.88 10.45 -4.86
C ALA A 118 2.05 10.82 -6.34
N LEU A 119 1.97 12.10 -6.70
CA LEU A 119 2.06 12.55 -8.10
C LEU A 119 3.51 12.65 -8.59
N ASN A 120 4.40 13.21 -7.78
CA ASN A 120 5.81 13.38 -8.13
C ASN A 120 6.69 13.45 -6.86
N PRO A 121 7.25 12.32 -6.42
CA PRO A 121 8.10 12.27 -5.23
C PRO A 121 9.40 13.09 -5.34
N HIS A 122 9.79 13.54 -6.52
CA HIS A 122 10.97 14.40 -6.69
C HIS A 122 10.67 15.87 -6.34
N HIS A 123 9.40 16.29 -6.38
CA HIS A 123 8.95 17.69 -6.22
C HIS A 123 8.24 17.92 -4.88
N VAL A 124 8.48 17.06 -3.89
CA VAL A 124 7.93 17.16 -2.54
C VAL A 124 9.06 17.34 -1.51
N GLU A 125 8.72 18.02 -0.41
CA GLU A 125 9.62 18.32 0.69
C GLU A 125 9.93 17.04 1.49
N LEU A 126 11.01 16.37 1.11
CA LEU A 126 11.61 15.21 1.80
C LEU A 126 12.96 15.60 2.40
N SER A 127 13.24 15.09 3.59
CA SER A 127 14.59 15.06 4.16
C SER A 127 15.57 14.32 3.24
N GLU A 128 16.87 14.51 3.44
CA GLU A 128 17.89 13.80 2.66
C GLU A 128 17.75 12.29 2.78
N ARG A 129 17.39 11.82 3.98
CA ARG A 129 17.13 10.42 4.30
C ARG A 129 15.92 9.88 3.56
N GLU A 130 14.74 10.51 3.71
CA GLU A 130 13.52 10.09 2.99
C GLU A 130 13.72 10.10 1.47
N ARG A 131 14.45 11.09 0.94
CA ARG A 131 14.77 11.16 -0.48
C ARG A 131 15.67 10.02 -0.94
N ALA A 132 16.62 9.58 -0.12
CA ALA A 132 17.45 8.43 -0.41
C ALA A 132 16.64 7.13 -0.43
N LEU A 133 15.74 6.94 0.54
CA LEU A 133 14.80 5.81 0.59
C LEU A 133 13.96 5.73 -0.69
N VAL A 134 13.33 6.85 -1.07
CA VAL A 134 12.48 6.93 -2.25
C VAL A 134 13.26 6.67 -3.54
N ARG A 135 14.46 7.24 -3.70
CA ARG A 135 15.28 6.98 -4.90
C ARG A 135 15.61 5.50 -5.06
N TYR A 136 16.04 4.84 -3.98
CA TYR A 136 16.32 3.41 -4.00
C TYR A 136 15.06 2.61 -4.32
N ALA A 137 13.95 2.90 -3.64
CA ALA A 137 12.68 2.20 -3.82
C ALA A 137 12.15 2.29 -5.26
N LEU A 138 12.20 3.48 -5.87
CA LEU A 138 11.78 3.68 -7.25
C LEU A 138 12.72 2.99 -8.24
N LYS A 139 14.05 3.04 -8.03
CA LYS A 139 15.00 2.34 -8.89
C LYS A 139 14.79 0.82 -8.83
N LEU A 140 14.68 0.25 -7.63
CA LEU A 140 14.45 -1.19 -7.46
C LEU A 140 13.10 -1.64 -8.04
N THR A 141 12.10 -0.77 -8.01
CA THR A 141 10.78 -1.03 -8.62
C THR A 141 10.85 -0.99 -10.15
N ALA A 142 11.52 0.01 -10.72
CA ALA A 142 11.57 0.24 -12.16
C ALA A 142 12.55 -0.69 -12.89
N SER A 143 13.75 -0.84 -12.33
CA SER A 143 14.90 -1.48 -12.96
C SER A 143 15.71 -2.29 -11.94
N PRO A 144 15.16 -3.40 -11.40
CA PRO A 144 15.84 -4.20 -10.38
C PRO A 144 17.18 -4.79 -10.87
N ALA A 145 17.30 -5.05 -12.18
CA ALA A 145 18.54 -5.56 -12.79
C ALA A 145 19.69 -4.53 -12.77
N ASP A 146 19.37 -3.24 -12.61
CA ASP A 146 20.36 -2.14 -12.62
C ASP A 146 20.81 -1.75 -11.21
N ILE A 147 20.33 -2.45 -10.17
CA ILE A 147 20.76 -2.23 -8.79
C ILE A 147 22.22 -2.65 -8.64
N ALA A 148 23.00 -1.78 -8.02
CA ALA A 148 24.44 -1.94 -7.83
C ALA A 148 24.83 -1.59 -6.38
N PRO A 149 26.03 -2.00 -5.92
CA PRO A 149 26.53 -1.67 -4.58
C PRO A 149 26.51 -0.17 -4.26
N SER A 150 26.65 0.69 -5.27
CA SER A 150 26.58 2.15 -5.13
C SER A 150 25.23 2.65 -4.64
N ASP A 151 24.13 1.96 -4.97
CA ASP A 151 22.80 2.35 -4.51
C ASP A 151 22.66 2.15 -3.00
N LEU A 152 23.24 1.06 -2.48
CA LEU A 152 23.28 0.77 -1.05
C LEU A 152 24.23 1.74 -0.33
N ASN A 153 25.36 2.08 -0.95
CA ASN A 153 26.27 3.10 -0.40
C ASN A 153 25.59 4.48 -0.28
N ALA A 154 24.74 4.87 -1.23
CA ALA A 154 23.99 6.11 -1.13
C ALA A 154 23.03 6.11 0.08
N LEU A 155 22.43 4.97 0.42
CA LEU A 155 21.62 4.81 1.64
C LEU A 155 22.47 4.93 2.90
N ARG A 156 23.67 4.32 2.92
CA ARG A 156 24.62 4.43 4.05
C ARG A 156 25.05 5.88 4.29
N THR A 157 25.35 6.62 3.23
CA THR A 157 25.66 8.06 3.30
C THR A 157 24.49 8.86 3.88
N ALA A 158 23.25 8.44 3.64
CA ALA A 158 22.05 9.03 4.23
C ALA A 158 21.75 8.54 5.66
N GLY A 159 22.69 7.83 6.29
CA GLY A 159 22.61 7.38 7.69
C GLY A 159 21.84 6.08 7.90
N LEU A 160 21.59 5.28 6.86
CA LEU A 160 21.00 3.94 7.03
C LEU A 160 22.06 2.92 7.45
N GLY A 161 21.77 2.16 8.50
CA GLY A 161 22.50 0.92 8.83
C GLY A 161 21.99 -0.28 8.04
N GLU A 162 22.74 -1.39 8.05
CA GLU A 162 22.44 -2.60 7.26
C GLU A 162 21.04 -3.18 7.54
N ALA A 163 20.59 -3.19 8.80
CA ALA A 163 19.26 -3.66 9.16
C ALA A 163 18.16 -2.84 8.46
N ALA A 164 18.31 -1.51 8.41
CA ALA A 164 17.35 -0.62 7.73
C ALA A 164 17.38 -0.81 6.21
N ILE A 165 18.55 -1.08 5.62
CA ILE A 165 18.66 -1.35 4.18
C ILE A 165 17.97 -2.67 3.83
N LEU A 166 18.17 -3.72 4.65
CA LEU A 166 17.50 -5.00 4.46
C LEU A 166 15.98 -4.84 4.57
N GLU A 167 15.50 -4.14 5.61
CA GLU A 167 14.09 -3.86 5.82
C GLU A 167 13.47 -3.07 4.65
N LEU A 168 14.16 -2.02 4.17
CA LEU A 168 13.77 -1.26 2.98
C LEU A 168 13.60 -2.16 1.76
N ALA A 169 14.52 -3.11 1.54
CA ALA A 169 14.40 -4.04 0.42
C ALA A 169 13.16 -4.96 0.54
N HIS A 170 12.88 -5.47 1.74
CA HIS A 170 11.67 -6.26 2.02
C HIS A 170 10.39 -5.44 1.79
N LEU A 171 10.36 -4.19 2.25
CA LEU A 171 9.25 -3.26 2.07
C LEU A 171 8.96 -3.00 0.58
N VAL A 172 9.99 -2.67 -0.20
CA VAL A 172 9.86 -2.42 -1.64
C VAL A 172 9.41 -3.68 -2.38
N ALA A 173 9.96 -4.85 -2.03
CA ALA A 173 9.56 -6.12 -2.62
C ALA A 173 8.11 -6.47 -2.28
N TYR A 174 7.69 -6.28 -1.03
CA TYR A 174 6.32 -6.55 -0.58
C TYR A 174 5.31 -5.66 -1.30
N TYR A 175 5.58 -4.36 -1.45
CA TYR A 175 4.66 -3.50 -2.20
C TYR A 175 4.66 -3.79 -3.70
N ASN A 176 5.79 -4.23 -4.27
CA ASN A 176 5.80 -4.73 -5.64
C ASN A 176 4.95 -6.00 -5.82
N LEU A 177 4.92 -6.92 -4.85
CA LEU A 177 4.01 -8.07 -4.82
C LEU A 177 2.56 -7.62 -4.67
N SER A 178 2.27 -6.82 -3.64
CA SER A 178 0.93 -6.31 -3.31
C SER A 178 0.32 -5.58 -4.51
N ASN A 179 1.04 -4.62 -5.09
CA ASN A 179 0.57 -3.85 -6.24
C ASN A 179 0.23 -4.74 -7.44
N ARG A 180 1.05 -5.75 -7.73
CA ARG A 180 0.80 -6.71 -8.84
C ARG A 180 -0.45 -7.54 -8.59
N LEU A 181 -0.69 -7.97 -7.36
CA LEU A 181 -1.91 -8.71 -7.01
C LEU A 181 -3.14 -7.81 -7.11
N MET A 182 -3.12 -6.60 -6.55
CA MET A 182 -4.27 -5.69 -6.59
C MET A 182 -4.60 -5.28 -8.03
N THR A 183 -3.61 -4.78 -8.77
CA THR A 183 -3.80 -4.29 -10.14
C THR A 183 -4.10 -5.43 -11.10
N GLY A 184 -3.38 -6.55 -11.00
CA GLY A 184 -3.54 -7.69 -11.91
C GLY A 184 -4.88 -8.40 -11.78
N LEU A 185 -5.51 -8.32 -10.60
CA LEU A 185 -6.84 -8.88 -10.35
C LEU A 185 -7.96 -7.82 -10.46
N GLY A 186 -7.63 -6.56 -10.76
CA GLY A 186 -8.59 -5.48 -10.85
C GLY A 186 -9.34 -5.21 -9.54
N VAL A 187 -8.67 -5.39 -8.39
CA VAL A 187 -9.27 -5.17 -7.08
C VAL A 187 -9.74 -3.72 -6.97
N ARG A 188 -11.02 -3.51 -6.66
CA ARG A 188 -11.58 -2.19 -6.46
C ARG A 188 -11.09 -1.62 -5.11
N PRO A 189 -10.60 -0.37 -5.05
CA PRO A 189 -10.28 0.27 -3.78
C PRO A 189 -11.50 0.34 -2.86
N THR A 190 -11.26 0.41 -1.56
CA THR A 190 -12.32 0.64 -0.57
C THR A 190 -12.47 2.14 -0.38
N ASP A 191 -13.63 2.69 -0.71
CA ASP A 191 -13.85 4.14 -0.84
C ASP A 191 -13.54 4.90 0.47
N GLN A 192 -13.72 4.27 1.64
CA GLN A 192 -13.38 4.81 2.95
C GLN A 192 -11.91 5.29 3.02
N ALA A 193 -10.97 4.54 2.43
CA ALA A 193 -9.56 4.91 2.40
C ALA A 193 -9.31 6.18 1.58
N TYR A 194 -10.08 6.40 0.50
CA TYR A 194 -9.97 7.63 -0.28
C TYR A 194 -10.32 8.86 0.54
N PHE A 195 -11.44 8.82 1.27
CA PHE A 195 -11.96 9.97 2.00
C PHE A 195 -11.27 10.24 3.34
N ALA A 196 -10.61 9.25 3.94
CA ALA A 196 -9.95 9.37 5.24
C ALA A 196 -8.92 10.52 5.29
N HIS A 197 -9.00 11.36 6.32
CA HIS A 197 -8.04 12.42 6.66
C HIS A 197 -7.77 13.47 5.55
N ARG A 198 -8.72 13.74 4.64
CA ARG A 198 -8.51 14.66 3.52
C ARG A 198 -8.71 16.15 3.83
N THR A 199 -9.37 16.48 4.93
CA THR A 199 -9.60 17.86 5.37
C THR A 199 -8.58 18.24 6.44
N LYS A 200 -8.05 19.46 6.37
CA LYS A 200 -7.37 20.07 7.52
C LYS A 200 -8.46 20.46 8.52
N GLU A 201 -8.39 19.94 9.74
CA GLU A 201 -9.18 20.44 10.88
C GLU A 201 -8.71 21.84 11.28
#